data_AF-A0A1J3KAU0-F1
#
_entry.id   AF-A0A1J3KAU0-F1
#
_cell.length_a   1.000
_cell.length_b   1.000
_cell.length_c   1.000
_cell.angle_alpha   90.00
_cell.angle_beta   90.00
_cell.angle_gamma   90.00
#
_symmetry.space_group_name_H-M   'P 1'
#
loop_
_entity.id
_entity.type
_entity.pdbx_description
1 polymer ?
#
loop_
_entity_poly.entity_id
_entity_poly.type
_entity_poly.pdbx_seq_one_letter_code
_entity_poly.pdbx_strand_id
1 'polypeptide(L)'
;MERARRLAYRGIVRRLVSDAKRNRNGETTPHVPSVVPHSPARYVSSLSPFLSSRGSVNPGRHHQLQQKPQTRSISVDAVKPGDTFPRRHNSATPEEQTHMAKYCGFDHIDSLIDATVPKSIRLDSMKFSKFDGGLTESQMISHMVDLASKNKVFKSFIGMGYYNTHVPTVILRNIMENPAWYTQYTPYQAEISQGRLESLLNFQTMITDLTGLPMSNASLLDEGTAAAEAMAMCNNIQKGKKKTFVIASNCHPQTIDVCKTRADGFDLKIVTADLKDIDYSSGDVCGVLVQYPGTEGEVLDYAEFVKTAHANGVKVVMATD
;
A
#
# COMPACT_ATOMS: atom_id res chain seq x y z
N MET A 1 -15.12 1.35 7.22
CA MET A 1 -15.72 0.47 6.19
C MET A 1 -17.23 0.65 6.04
N GLU A 2 -18.05 0.52 7.10
CA GLU A 2 -19.51 0.58 6.97
C GLU A 2 -20.05 1.96 6.54
N ARG A 3 -19.46 3.05 7.05
CA ARG A 3 -19.79 4.43 6.63
C ARG A 3 -19.47 4.69 5.16
N ALA A 4 -18.29 4.27 4.69
CA ALA A 4 -17.90 4.35 3.28
C ALA A 4 -18.85 3.55 2.39
N ARG A 5 -19.23 2.34 2.83
CA ARG A 5 -20.21 1.50 2.13
C ARG A 5 -21.59 2.16 2.06
N ARG A 6 -22.07 2.78 3.14
CA ARG A 6 -23.34 3.53 3.17
C ARG A 6 -23.30 4.76 2.25
N LEU A 7 -22.18 5.48 2.17
CA LEU A 7 -22.01 6.62 1.27
C LEU A 7 -21.98 6.19 -0.20
N ALA A 8 -21.23 5.13 -0.53
CA ALA A 8 -21.23 4.55 -1.87
C ALA A 8 -22.64 4.09 -2.29
N TYR A 9 -23.39 3.44 -1.39
CA TYR A 9 -24.78 3.08 -1.66
C TYR A 9 -25.72 4.29 -1.81
N ARG A 10 -25.53 5.37 -1.03
CA ARG A 10 -26.31 6.62 -1.18
C ARG A 10 -26.05 7.29 -2.54
N GLY A 11 -24.79 7.34 -2.99
CA GLY A 11 -24.43 7.85 -4.31
C GLY A 11 -25.09 7.04 -5.43
N ILE A 12 -25.04 5.71 -5.35
CA ILE A 12 -25.72 4.81 -6.30
C ILE A 12 -27.24 5.05 -6.29
N VAL A 13 -27.86 5.15 -5.11
CA VAL A 13 -29.32 5.38 -5.00
C VAL A 13 -29.71 6.74 -5.59
N ARG A 14 -28.95 7.81 -5.32
CA ARG A 14 -29.21 9.14 -5.92
C ARG A 14 -29.10 9.09 -7.45
N ARG A 15 -28.09 8.40 -7.98
CA ARG A 15 -27.89 8.24 -9.43
C ARG A 15 -29.06 7.47 -10.06
N LEU A 16 -29.47 6.35 -9.46
CA LEU A 16 -30.62 5.57 -9.91
C LEU A 16 -31.93 6.38 -9.85
N VAL A 17 -32.12 7.20 -8.82
CA VAL A 17 -33.29 8.10 -8.73
C VAL A 17 -33.23 9.19 -9.80
N SER A 18 -32.05 9.72 -10.11
CA SER A 18 -31.85 10.70 -11.19
C SER A 18 -32.10 10.08 -12.57
N ASP A 19 -31.60 8.87 -12.82
CA ASP A 19 -31.80 8.14 -14.07
C ASP A 19 -33.26 7.71 -14.24
N ALA A 20 -33.93 7.31 -13.16
CA ALA A 20 -35.38 7.05 -13.17
C ALA A 20 -36.20 8.31 -13.48
N LYS A 21 -35.74 9.50 -13.04
CA LYS A 21 -36.36 10.79 -13.41
C LYS A 21 -36.10 11.14 -14.89
N ARG A 22 -34.91 10.85 -15.43
CA ARG A 22 -34.59 11.04 -16.86
C ARG A 22 -35.41 10.11 -17.75
N ASN A 23 -35.56 8.83 -17.37
CA ASN A 23 -36.39 7.88 -18.11
C ASN A 23 -37.89 8.22 -18.07
N ARG A 24 -38.38 8.90 -17.03
CA ARG A 24 -39.75 9.45 -17.01
C ARG A 24 -39.96 10.63 -17.96
N ASN A 25 -38.89 11.32 -18.36
CA ASN A 25 -38.94 12.50 -19.23
C ASN A 25 -38.63 12.20 -20.70
N GLY A 26 -38.55 10.92 -21.10
CA GLY A 26 -38.59 10.51 -22.51
C GLY A 26 -37.28 10.58 -23.29
N GLU A 27 -36.11 10.65 -22.66
CA GLU A 27 -34.83 10.56 -23.36
C GLU A 27 -34.35 9.10 -23.48
N THR A 28 -34.41 8.55 -24.70
CA THR A 28 -33.97 7.19 -25.04
C THR A 28 -32.45 7.05 -25.06
N THR A 29 -31.91 6.00 -24.42
CA THR A 29 -30.50 5.57 -24.57
C THR A 29 -30.39 4.26 -25.39
N PRO A 30 -29.30 4.04 -26.15
CA PRO A 30 -29.15 2.87 -27.02
C PRO A 30 -28.55 1.65 -26.30
N HIS A 31 -28.86 0.48 -26.87
CA HIS A 31 -28.51 -0.88 -26.46
C HIS A 31 -27.05 -1.14 -26.05
N VAL A 32 -26.87 -1.94 -25.00
CA VAL A 32 -25.60 -2.61 -24.64
C VAL A 32 -25.64 -4.06 -25.17
N PRO A 33 -24.63 -4.56 -25.92
CA PRO A 33 -24.56 -5.96 -26.28
C PRO A 33 -23.90 -6.83 -25.20
N SER A 34 -24.41 -8.06 -25.08
CA SER A 34 -24.02 -9.11 -24.14
C SER A 34 -22.61 -9.65 -24.38
N VAL A 35 -21.85 -9.86 -23.29
CA VAL A 35 -20.52 -10.48 -23.29
C VAL A 35 -20.66 -12.00 -23.17
N VAL A 36 -20.09 -12.74 -24.13
CA VAL A 36 -19.94 -14.21 -24.12
C VAL A 36 -18.63 -14.58 -23.42
N PRO A 37 -18.57 -15.57 -22.51
CA PRO A 37 -17.33 -15.96 -21.86
C PRO A 37 -16.52 -16.93 -22.73
N HIS A 38 -15.29 -16.56 -23.05
CA HIS A 38 -14.29 -17.45 -23.65
C HIS A 38 -13.53 -18.21 -22.57
N SER A 39 -13.40 -19.53 -22.74
CA SER A 39 -12.72 -20.46 -21.82
C SER A 39 -11.25 -20.62 -22.23
N PRO A 40 -10.26 -20.57 -21.33
CA PRO A 40 -8.87 -20.81 -21.70
C PRO A 40 -8.54 -22.30 -21.74
N ALA A 41 -7.83 -22.69 -22.80
CA ALA A 41 -7.39 -24.04 -23.11
C ALA A 41 -6.40 -24.58 -22.08
N ARG A 42 -6.50 -25.90 -21.84
CA ARG A 42 -5.68 -26.69 -20.92
C ARG A 42 -4.25 -26.83 -21.45
N TYR A 43 -3.28 -26.55 -20.58
CA TYR A 43 -1.89 -26.94 -20.77
C TYR A 43 -1.75 -28.46 -20.59
N VAL A 44 -1.16 -29.14 -21.57
CA VAL A 44 -0.84 -30.56 -21.52
C VAL A 44 0.55 -30.73 -20.92
N SER A 45 0.61 -31.35 -19.74
CA SER A 45 1.85 -31.79 -19.11
C SER A 45 2.30 -33.10 -19.78
N SER A 46 3.49 -33.09 -20.38
CA SER A 46 4.17 -34.30 -20.85
C SER A 46 4.86 -34.98 -19.66
N LEU A 47 4.14 -35.84 -18.95
CA LEU A 47 4.75 -36.86 -18.10
C LEU A 47 4.48 -38.21 -18.76
N SER A 48 5.53 -38.77 -19.36
CA SER A 48 5.52 -40.10 -19.97
C SER A 48 5.24 -41.17 -18.92
N PRO A 49 4.23 -42.05 -19.10
CA PRO A 49 4.12 -43.25 -18.30
C PRO A 49 5.08 -44.31 -18.87
N PHE A 50 6.03 -44.74 -18.03
CA PHE A 50 6.80 -45.96 -18.25
C PHE A 50 5.82 -47.15 -18.36
N LEU A 51 5.56 -47.62 -19.59
CA LEU A 51 4.82 -48.85 -19.86
C LEU A 51 5.75 -50.04 -19.66
N SER A 52 5.53 -50.81 -18.59
CA SER A 52 6.13 -52.13 -18.42
C SER A 52 5.47 -53.11 -19.41
N SER A 53 6.22 -53.58 -20.40
CA SER A 53 5.84 -54.71 -21.24
C SER A 53 5.92 -56.01 -20.44
N ARG A 54 4.80 -56.76 -20.40
CA ARG A 54 4.76 -58.17 -20.00
C ARG A 54 4.76 -59.04 -21.27
N GLY A 55 5.68 -60.00 -21.32
CA GLY A 55 5.45 -61.27 -22.01
C GLY A 55 6.55 -61.72 -22.97
N SER A 56 7.46 -62.57 -22.51
CA SER A 56 7.66 -63.91 -23.10
C SER A 56 8.48 -64.78 -22.15
N VAL A 57 7.96 -65.98 -21.90
CA VAL A 57 8.48 -66.98 -20.98
C VAL A 57 9.51 -67.84 -21.70
N ASN A 58 10.67 -68.05 -21.09
CA ASN A 58 11.58 -69.14 -21.44
C ASN A 58 12.02 -69.85 -20.15
N PRO A 59 11.86 -71.19 -20.03
CA PRO A 59 12.15 -71.91 -18.80
C PRO A 59 13.62 -72.34 -18.80
N GLY A 60 14.45 -71.74 -17.96
CA GLY A 60 15.84 -72.15 -17.83
C GLY A 60 16.56 -71.50 -16.65
N ARG A 61 16.89 -72.34 -15.66
CA ARG A 61 17.78 -72.09 -14.50
C ARG A 61 17.21 -71.21 -13.38
N HIS A 62 16.68 -71.87 -12.36
CA HIS A 62 16.54 -71.32 -11.01
C HIS A 62 17.94 -71.05 -10.42
N HIS A 63 18.34 -69.78 -10.39
CA HIS A 63 19.19 -69.26 -9.31
C HIS A 63 18.30 -68.37 -8.44
N GLN A 64 18.04 -68.83 -7.22
CA GLN A 64 17.39 -68.02 -6.18
C GLN A 64 18.34 -66.87 -5.81
N LEU A 65 18.23 -65.74 -6.51
CA LEU A 65 18.67 -64.46 -5.97
C LEU A 65 17.64 -64.06 -4.92
N GLN A 66 17.92 -64.36 -3.66
CA GLN A 66 17.27 -63.69 -2.53
C GLN A 66 17.62 -62.20 -2.59
N GLN A 67 16.86 -61.42 -3.38
CA GLN A 67 16.89 -59.97 -3.26
C GLN A 67 16.18 -59.60 -1.95
N LYS A 68 16.95 -59.55 -0.86
CA LYS A 68 16.53 -58.81 0.32
C LYS A 68 16.26 -57.38 -0.12
N PRO A 69 15.10 -56.77 0.18
CA PRO A 69 14.90 -55.36 -0.08
C PRO A 69 15.96 -54.59 0.70
N GLN A 70 16.93 -54.00 -0.02
CA GLN A 70 17.89 -53.08 0.58
C GLN A 70 17.17 -51.77 0.88
N THR A 71 16.52 -51.70 2.04
CA THR A 71 16.07 -50.43 2.61
C THR A 71 17.30 -49.62 3.01
N ARG A 72 17.63 -48.58 2.23
CA ARG A 72 18.63 -47.58 2.64
C ARG A 72 18.01 -46.72 3.74
N SER A 73 18.63 -46.70 4.92
CA SER A 73 18.28 -45.74 5.97
C SER A 73 18.75 -44.35 5.54
N ILE A 74 17.82 -43.43 5.33
CA ILE A 74 18.11 -42.00 5.13
C ILE A 74 17.99 -41.33 6.50
N SER A 75 18.97 -40.51 6.88
CA SER A 75 18.90 -39.76 8.14
C SER A 75 17.81 -38.69 8.06
N VAL A 76 17.14 -38.42 9.18
CA VAL A 76 16.15 -37.34 9.27
C VAL A 76 16.79 -35.97 8.96
N ASP A 77 18.07 -35.81 9.26
CA ASP A 77 18.82 -34.60 8.92
C ASP A 77 18.98 -34.40 7.41
N ALA A 78 19.14 -35.48 6.64
CA ALA A 78 19.30 -35.42 5.18
C ALA A 78 18.01 -34.98 4.46
N VAL A 79 16.86 -35.01 5.15
CA VAL A 79 15.56 -34.56 4.61
C VAL A 79 15.11 -33.21 5.19
N LYS A 80 15.93 -32.56 6.02
CA LYS A 80 15.64 -31.19 6.49
C LYS A 80 15.74 -30.20 5.31
N PRO A 81 14.91 -29.14 5.28
CA PRO A 81 15.03 -28.08 4.30
C PRO A 81 16.45 -27.48 4.29
N GLY A 82 17.06 -27.37 3.11
CA GLY A 82 18.40 -26.80 2.94
C GLY A 82 18.42 -25.26 2.85
N ASP A 83 17.28 -24.62 2.71
CA ASP A 83 17.14 -23.17 2.67
C ASP A 83 16.83 -22.60 4.06
N THR A 84 17.59 -21.58 4.47
CA THR A 84 17.38 -20.86 5.73
C THR A 84 17.59 -19.38 5.48
N PHE A 85 16.68 -18.53 5.94
CA PHE A 85 16.79 -17.09 5.74
C PHE A 85 17.88 -16.40 6.58
N PRO A 86 18.11 -16.76 7.88
CA PRO A 86 19.09 -16.04 8.72
C PRO A 86 20.50 -16.00 8.14
N ARG A 87 20.94 -17.08 7.48
CA ARG A 87 22.23 -17.17 6.77
C ARG A 87 22.37 -16.19 5.59
N ARG A 88 21.26 -15.79 4.97
CA ARG A 88 21.24 -14.83 3.85
C ARG A 88 21.12 -13.40 4.33
N HIS A 89 20.41 -13.20 5.44
CA HIS A 89 20.16 -11.89 6.04
C HIS A 89 21.33 -11.41 6.90
N ASN A 90 21.85 -12.26 7.77
CA ASN A 90 23.01 -11.98 8.60
C ASN A 90 24.28 -12.31 7.80
N SER A 91 25.12 -11.31 7.57
CA SER A 91 26.34 -11.47 6.78
C SER A 91 27.45 -12.21 7.52
N ALA A 92 27.59 -11.97 8.83
CA ALA A 92 28.73 -12.46 9.60
C ALA A 92 28.64 -13.95 9.95
N THR A 93 29.67 -14.72 9.61
CA THR A 93 29.80 -16.13 10.04
C THR A 93 30.06 -16.25 11.54
N PRO A 94 29.85 -17.43 12.16
CA PRO A 94 30.19 -17.63 13.58
C PRO A 94 31.67 -17.31 13.91
N GLU A 95 32.58 -17.62 12.99
CA GLU A 95 34.01 -17.31 13.14
C GLU A 95 34.26 -15.80 13.09
N GLU A 96 33.63 -15.08 12.15
CA GLU A 96 33.71 -13.62 12.05
C GLU A 96 33.09 -12.95 13.28
N GLN A 97 31.95 -13.43 13.76
CA GLN A 97 31.31 -12.94 14.98
C GLN A 97 32.24 -13.09 16.20
N THR A 98 32.91 -14.24 16.32
CA THR A 98 33.88 -14.47 17.40
C THR A 98 35.09 -13.56 17.26
N HIS A 99 35.61 -13.36 16.05
CA HIS A 99 36.73 -12.46 15.79
C HIS A 99 36.39 -11.00 16.14
N MET A 100 35.21 -10.52 15.72
CA MET A 100 34.73 -9.17 16.02
C MET A 100 34.50 -8.97 17.53
N ALA A 101 33.93 -9.96 18.22
CA ALA A 101 33.78 -9.90 19.68
C ALA A 101 35.13 -9.77 20.38
N LYS A 102 36.13 -10.56 19.97
CA LYS A 102 37.49 -10.50 20.52
C LYS A 102 38.16 -9.15 20.26
N TYR A 103 37.97 -8.58 19.08
CA TYR A 103 38.44 -7.23 18.78
C TYR A 103 37.86 -6.19 19.75
N CYS A 104 36.59 -6.34 20.14
CA CYS A 104 35.94 -5.51 21.14
C CYS A 104 36.31 -5.86 22.61
N GLY A 105 37.18 -6.85 22.85
CA GLY A 105 37.61 -7.26 24.19
C GLY A 105 36.73 -8.33 24.87
N PHE A 106 35.89 -9.04 24.11
CA PHE A 106 35.01 -10.10 24.63
C PHE A 106 35.26 -11.45 23.95
N ASP A 107 35.09 -12.56 24.66
CA ASP A 107 35.38 -13.89 24.11
C ASP A 107 34.42 -14.34 22.99
N HIS A 108 33.14 -13.94 23.09
CA HIS A 108 32.07 -14.21 22.12
C HIS A 108 30.94 -13.17 22.23
N ILE A 109 30.01 -13.20 21.27
CA ILE A 109 28.94 -12.21 21.13
C ILE A 109 28.01 -12.12 22.35
N ASP A 110 27.70 -13.24 23.01
CA ASP A 110 26.83 -13.21 24.20
C ASP A 110 27.44 -12.39 25.34
N SER A 111 28.76 -12.52 25.58
CA SER A 111 29.46 -11.73 26.60
C SER A 111 29.43 -10.23 26.29
N LEU A 112 29.51 -9.85 25.01
CA LEU A 112 29.36 -8.46 24.56
C LEU A 112 27.93 -7.94 24.80
N ILE A 113 26.91 -8.76 24.51
CA ILE A 113 25.50 -8.43 24.77
C ILE A 113 25.25 -8.26 26.27
N ASP A 114 25.77 -9.17 27.10
CA ASP A 114 25.66 -9.15 28.57
C ASP A 114 26.21 -7.85 29.18
N ALA A 115 27.30 -7.32 28.61
CA ALA A 115 27.90 -6.06 29.04
C ALA A 115 27.17 -4.82 28.50
N THR A 116 26.47 -4.94 27.37
CA THR A 116 25.82 -3.82 26.67
C THR A 116 24.39 -3.58 27.16
N VAL A 117 23.61 -4.65 27.35
CA VAL A 117 22.18 -4.56 27.71
C VAL A 117 22.00 -4.73 29.22
N PRO A 118 21.48 -3.72 29.94
CA PRO A 118 21.24 -3.85 31.38
C PRO A 118 20.30 -5.01 31.70
N LYS A 119 20.68 -5.84 32.68
CA LYS A 119 19.91 -7.03 33.09
C LYS A 119 18.47 -6.71 33.50
N SER A 120 18.22 -5.53 34.07
CA SER A 120 16.90 -5.11 34.54
C SER A 120 15.85 -4.97 33.44
N ILE A 121 16.28 -4.80 32.19
CA ILE A 121 15.38 -4.66 31.03
C ILE A 121 15.53 -5.81 30.02
N ARG A 122 16.40 -6.79 30.31
CA ARG A 122 16.66 -7.90 29.40
C ARG A 122 15.60 -8.97 29.56
N LEU A 123 15.09 -9.46 28.43
CA LEU A 123 14.22 -10.62 28.40
C LEU A 123 15.02 -11.89 28.67
N ASP A 124 14.56 -12.72 29.61
CA ASP A 124 15.19 -13.99 29.97
C ASP A 124 15.12 -15.02 28.82
N SER A 125 14.09 -14.92 27.97
CA SER A 125 13.93 -15.79 26.81
C SER A 125 13.26 -15.03 25.66
N MET A 126 13.80 -15.23 24.45
CA MET A 126 13.22 -14.75 23.19
C MET A 126 12.29 -15.79 22.53
N LYS A 127 11.87 -16.82 23.28
CA LYS A 127 10.96 -17.84 22.76
C LYS A 127 9.54 -17.28 22.67
N PHE A 128 9.01 -17.22 21.45
CA PHE A 128 7.64 -16.79 21.22
C PHE A 128 6.70 -18.01 21.26
N SER A 129 5.50 -17.85 21.85
CA SER A 129 4.49 -18.92 21.90
C SER A 129 3.97 -19.35 20.53
N LYS A 130 4.20 -18.52 19.50
CA LYS A 130 3.98 -18.80 18.08
C LYS A 130 5.16 -18.22 17.28
N PHE A 131 5.52 -18.86 16.18
CA PHE A 131 6.58 -18.44 15.23
C PHE A 131 8.04 -18.63 15.67
N ASP A 132 8.30 -19.43 16.71
CA ASP A 132 9.66 -19.65 17.26
C ASP A 132 10.65 -20.33 16.29
N GLY A 133 10.14 -21.15 15.36
CA GLY A 133 10.97 -21.93 14.43
C GLY A 133 11.31 -21.26 13.10
N GLY A 134 10.73 -20.08 12.81
CA GLY A 134 10.77 -19.46 11.48
C GLY A 134 10.20 -20.36 10.37
N LEU A 135 9.94 -19.77 9.20
CA LEU A 135 9.73 -20.53 7.96
C LEU A 135 10.99 -20.42 7.12
N THR A 136 11.28 -21.45 6.31
CA THR A 136 12.27 -21.29 5.25
C THR A 136 11.76 -20.28 4.21
N GLU A 137 12.64 -19.77 3.35
CA GLU A 137 12.24 -18.80 2.32
C GLU A 137 11.15 -19.39 1.41
N SER A 138 11.33 -20.63 0.97
CA SER A 138 10.38 -21.34 0.11
C SER A 138 9.04 -21.58 0.81
N GLN A 139 9.08 -21.93 2.10
CA GLN A 139 7.88 -22.10 2.92
C GLN A 139 7.15 -20.77 3.12
N MET A 140 7.88 -19.69 3.36
CA MET A 140 7.30 -18.36 3.56
C MET A 140 6.61 -17.85 2.28
N ILE A 141 7.24 -18.02 1.12
CA ILE A 141 6.62 -17.67 -0.18
C ILE A 141 5.34 -18.48 -0.38
N SER A 142 5.39 -19.80 -0.18
CA SER A 142 4.21 -20.68 -0.32
C SER A 142 3.08 -20.26 0.64
N HIS A 143 3.44 -19.91 1.87
CA HIS A 143 2.49 -19.43 2.87
C HIS A 143 1.85 -18.10 2.46
N MET A 144 2.64 -17.14 1.96
CA MET A 144 2.13 -15.85 1.48
C MET A 144 1.22 -16.01 0.26
N VAL A 145 1.52 -16.95 -0.64
CA VAL A 145 0.64 -17.29 -1.78
C VAL A 145 -0.69 -17.86 -1.28
N ASP A 146 -0.68 -18.78 -0.30
CA ASP A 146 -1.92 -19.29 0.31
C ASP A 146 -2.76 -18.16 0.93
N LEU A 147 -2.13 -17.26 1.70
CA LEU A 147 -2.82 -16.11 2.27
C LEU A 147 -3.40 -15.17 1.20
N ALA A 148 -2.60 -14.84 0.18
CA ALA A 148 -3.03 -13.98 -0.92
C ALA A 148 -4.19 -14.58 -1.72
N SER A 149 -4.25 -15.91 -1.86
CA SER A 149 -5.33 -16.61 -2.56
C SER A 149 -6.72 -16.43 -1.93
N LYS A 150 -6.78 -16.03 -0.66
CA LYS A 150 -8.03 -15.76 0.07
C LYS A 150 -8.63 -14.40 -0.30
N ASN A 151 -7.84 -13.49 -0.87
CA ASN A 151 -8.32 -12.20 -1.37
C ASN A 151 -9.11 -12.39 -2.67
N LYS A 152 -10.15 -11.58 -2.85
CA LYS A 152 -10.95 -11.55 -4.07
C LYS A 152 -10.69 -10.26 -4.82
N VAL A 153 -10.13 -10.36 -6.02
CA VAL A 153 -9.85 -9.20 -6.88
C VAL A 153 -11.10 -8.84 -7.67
N PHE A 154 -11.75 -7.73 -7.31
CA PHE A 154 -12.93 -7.21 -8.00
C PHE A 154 -12.58 -6.02 -8.89
N LYS A 155 -13.34 -5.83 -9.97
CA LYS A 155 -13.43 -4.54 -10.64
C LYS A 155 -14.17 -3.58 -9.70
N SER A 156 -13.41 -2.72 -9.03
CA SER A 156 -13.93 -1.85 -7.97
C SER A 156 -14.17 -0.45 -8.52
N PHE A 157 -15.44 -0.04 -8.57
CA PHE A 157 -15.85 1.32 -8.96
C PHE A 157 -16.36 2.11 -7.74
N ILE A 158 -15.74 1.88 -6.58
CA ILE A 158 -16.08 2.56 -5.32
C ILE A 158 -15.65 4.04 -5.39
N GLY A 159 -14.54 4.33 -6.05
CA GLY A 159 -13.95 5.67 -6.11
C GLY A 159 -13.38 6.06 -4.75
N MET A 160 -13.76 7.23 -4.26
CA MET A 160 -13.36 7.74 -2.94
C MET A 160 -11.83 7.87 -2.78
N GLY A 161 -11.15 8.38 -3.82
CA GLY A 161 -9.70 8.64 -3.81
C GLY A 161 -8.84 7.44 -4.22
N TYR A 162 -9.44 6.29 -4.55
CA TYR A 162 -8.73 5.13 -5.06
C TYR A 162 -9.35 4.64 -6.37
N TYR A 163 -8.61 4.81 -7.45
CA TYR A 163 -9.00 4.42 -8.80
C TYR A 163 -8.01 3.41 -9.35
N ASN A 164 -8.51 2.33 -9.96
CA ASN A 164 -7.61 1.34 -10.55
C ASN A 164 -6.83 1.96 -11.72
N THR A 165 -5.57 1.59 -11.88
CA THR A 165 -4.70 2.13 -12.93
C THR A 165 -3.90 1.03 -13.61
N HIS A 166 -3.54 1.26 -14.87
CA HIS A 166 -2.63 0.38 -15.59
C HIS A 166 -1.20 0.84 -15.37
N VAL A 167 -0.50 0.21 -14.42
CA VAL A 167 0.93 0.45 -14.20
C VAL A 167 1.73 -0.06 -15.41
N PRO A 168 2.45 0.81 -16.15
CA PRO A 168 3.26 0.37 -17.27
C PRO A 168 4.27 -0.69 -16.84
N THR A 169 4.33 -1.81 -17.56
CA THR A 169 5.17 -2.96 -17.18
C THR A 169 6.66 -2.62 -17.13
N VAL A 170 7.10 -1.67 -17.96
CA VAL A 170 8.48 -1.16 -17.92
C VAL A 170 8.80 -0.44 -16.59
N ILE A 171 7.84 0.28 -16.00
CA ILE A 171 7.99 0.94 -14.69
C ILE A 171 7.95 -0.11 -13.59
N LEU A 172 6.97 -1.02 -13.62
CA LEU A 172 6.84 -2.09 -12.64
C LEU A 172 8.14 -2.90 -12.54
N ARG A 173 8.68 -3.34 -13.69
CA ARG A 173 9.85 -4.20 -13.73
C ARG A 173 11.15 -3.48 -13.37
N ASN A 174 11.37 -2.29 -13.91
CA ASN A 174 12.69 -1.64 -13.84
C ASN A 174 12.84 -0.63 -12.69
N ILE A 175 11.74 -0.25 -12.04
CA ILE A 175 11.74 0.65 -10.88
C ILE A 175 11.23 -0.10 -9.65
N MET A 176 9.97 -0.53 -9.62
CA MET A 176 9.35 -1.10 -8.41
C MET A 176 9.96 -2.45 -8.01
N GLU A 177 10.28 -3.31 -8.98
CA GLU A 177 10.91 -4.62 -8.75
C GLU A 177 12.45 -4.57 -8.76
N ASN A 178 13.05 -3.38 -8.85
CA ASN A 178 14.51 -3.23 -8.97
C ASN A 178 15.13 -2.68 -7.68
N PRO A 179 15.97 -3.45 -6.95
CA PRO A 179 16.58 -2.99 -5.71
C PRO A 179 17.46 -1.76 -5.88
N ALA A 180 17.98 -1.50 -7.09
CA ALA A 180 18.74 -0.29 -7.36
C ALA A 180 17.89 1.01 -7.29
N TRP A 181 16.57 0.92 -7.14
CA TRP A 181 15.69 2.08 -6.94
C TRP A 181 15.06 2.15 -5.54
N TYR A 182 14.87 1.00 -4.86
CA TYR A 182 14.14 0.97 -3.58
C TYR A 182 15.02 0.68 -2.35
N THR A 183 16.32 0.37 -2.51
CA THR A 183 17.20 0.07 -1.36
C THR A 183 17.91 1.30 -0.81
N GLN A 184 18.07 2.36 -1.60
CA GLN A 184 18.67 3.60 -1.13
C GLN A 184 17.70 4.38 -0.25
N TYR A 185 18.25 5.15 0.68
CA TYR A 185 17.46 6.01 1.56
C TYR A 185 17.42 7.46 1.04
N THR A 186 16.95 8.38 1.90
CA THR A 186 16.88 9.82 1.63
C THR A 186 18.17 10.35 0.97
N PRO A 187 18.07 11.18 -0.07
CA PRO A 187 19.22 11.74 -0.80
C PRO A 187 19.98 12.81 -0.02
N TYR A 188 20.53 12.45 1.14
CA TYR A 188 21.38 13.35 1.94
C TYR A 188 22.71 13.68 1.24
N GLN A 189 23.22 12.76 0.42
CA GLN A 189 24.42 12.94 -0.41
C GLN A 189 23.97 13.13 -1.86
N ALA A 190 23.83 14.39 -2.28
CA ALA A 190 23.18 14.75 -3.54
C ALA A 190 23.97 14.26 -4.77
N GLU A 191 25.30 14.30 -4.71
CA GLU A 191 26.23 13.98 -5.80
C GLU A 191 26.07 12.53 -6.29
N ILE A 192 25.80 11.61 -5.36
CA ILE A 192 25.56 10.18 -5.64
C ILE A 192 24.07 9.82 -5.72
N SER A 193 23.20 10.83 -5.80
CA SER A 193 21.75 10.68 -5.73
C SER A 193 21.00 11.39 -6.87
N GLN A 194 21.71 11.92 -7.86
CA GLN A 194 21.14 12.74 -8.92
C GLN A 194 19.99 12.06 -9.67
N GLY A 195 20.09 10.75 -9.96
CA GLY A 195 19.03 10.03 -10.69
C GLY A 195 17.65 10.09 -10.02
N ARG A 196 17.57 9.87 -8.69
CA ARG A 196 16.29 9.97 -7.97
C ARG A 196 15.88 11.42 -7.69
N LEU A 197 16.84 12.32 -7.48
CA LEU A 197 16.56 13.75 -7.32
C LEU A 197 15.93 14.34 -8.58
N GLU A 198 16.43 13.97 -9.76
CA GLU A 198 15.83 14.34 -11.04
C GLU A 198 14.42 13.77 -11.20
N SER A 199 14.21 12.49 -10.85
CA SER A 199 12.85 11.92 -10.86
C SER A 199 11.88 12.62 -9.90
N LEU A 200 12.35 13.08 -8.74
CA LEU A 200 11.54 13.87 -7.80
C LEU A 200 11.27 15.27 -8.33
N LEU A 201 12.23 15.88 -9.03
CA LEU A 201 12.01 17.15 -9.72
C LEU A 201 10.96 17.01 -10.83
N ASN A 202 10.99 15.92 -11.59
CA ASN A 202 9.96 15.60 -12.58
C ASN A 202 8.57 15.46 -11.93
N PHE A 203 8.48 14.84 -10.75
CA PHE A 203 7.24 14.79 -9.98
C PHE A 203 6.77 16.20 -9.58
N GLN A 204 7.67 17.05 -9.05
CA GLN A 204 7.34 18.42 -8.66
C GLN A 204 6.85 19.26 -9.85
N THR A 205 7.52 19.15 -10.99
CA THR A 205 7.13 19.84 -12.24
C THR A 205 5.76 19.34 -12.71
N MET A 206 5.54 18.03 -12.77
CA MET A 206 4.25 17.44 -13.16
C MET A 206 3.10 17.96 -12.28
N ILE A 207 3.28 18.00 -10.95
CA ILE A 207 2.25 18.51 -10.05
C ILE A 207 2.04 20.03 -10.23
N THR A 208 3.12 20.79 -10.42
CA THR A 208 3.06 22.24 -10.69
C THR A 208 2.27 22.53 -11.98
N ASP A 209 2.56 21.79 -13.05
CA ASP A 209 1.88 21.95 -14.35
C ASP A 209 0.40 21.56 -14.28
N LEU A 210 0.07 20.45 -13.61
CA LEU A 210 -1.33 19.98 -13.48
C LEU A 210 -2.18 20.89 -12.59
N THR A 211 -1.60 21.40 -11.49
CA THR A 211 -2.33 22.23 -10.52
C THR A 211 -2.31 23.72 -10.89
N GLY A 212 -1.39 24.15 -11.75
CA GLY A 212 -1.15 25.57 -12.03
C GLY A 212 -0.61 26.36 -10.83
N LEU A 213 -0.17 25.68 -9.76
CA LEU A 213 0.44 26.31 -8.59
C LEU A 213 1.95 26.49 -8.80
N PRO A 214 2.58 27.50 -8.17
CA PRO A 214 3.98 27.84 -8.47
C PRO A 214 5.02 26.85 -7.95
N MET A 215 4.63 25.94 -7.04
CA MET A 215 5.55 24.98 -6.45
C MET A 215 4.84 23.75 -5.89
N SER A 216 5.57 22.64 -5.85
CA SER A 216 5.18 21.41 -5.18
C SER A 216 6.35 20.85 -4.35
N ASN A 217 6.03 20.05 -3.33
CA ASN A 217 7.03 19.29 -2.59
C ASN A 217 7.30 17.92 -3.29
N ALA A 218 8.17 17.12 -2.69
CA ALA A 218 8.55 15.81 -3.23
C ALA A 218 7.66 14.65 -2.72
N SER A 219 6.35 14.88 -2.51
CA SER A 219 5.30 13.99 -1.96
C SER A 219 4.98 14.14 -0.46
N LEU A 220 3.82 13.58 -0.07
CA LEU A 220 3.35 13.35 1.29
C LEU A 220 2.82 11.90 1.41
N LEU A 221 2.34 11.50 2.58
CA LEU A 221 1.96 10.11 2.86
C LEU A 221 0.70 9.66 2.13
N ASP A 222 -0.38 10.44 2.21
CA ASP A 222 -1.66 10.20 1.55
C ASP A 222 -2.48 11.51 1.42
N GLU A 223 -3.62 11.47 0.72
CA GLU A 223 -4.49 12.64 0.53
C GLU A 223 -5.01 13.22 1.85
N GLY A 224 -5.44 12.38 2.78
CA GLY A 224 -6.03 12.81 4.05
C GLY A 224 -5.03 13.55 4.94
N THR A 225 -3.81 13.03 5.01
CA THR A 225 -2.70 13.67 5.73
C THR A 225 -2.22 14.93 5.02
N ALA A 226 -2.17 14.94 3.68
CA ALA A 226 -1.87 16.15 2.91
C ALA A 226 -2.89 17.28 3.17
N ALA A 227 -4.18 16.94 3.21
CA ALA A 227 -5.23 17.88 3.57
C ALA A 227 -5.08 18.42 5.00
N ALA A 228 -4.68 17.56 5.96
CA ALA A 228 -4.40 17.98 7.32
C ALA A 228 -3.15 18.88 7.45
N GLU A 229 -2.09 18.63 6.65
CA GLU A 229 -0.94 19.52 6.56
C GLU A 229 -1.33 20.89 5.96
N ALA A 230 -2.19 20.90 4.94
CA ALA A 230 -2.73 22.14 4.37
C ALA A 230 -3.60 22.91 5.37
N MET A 231 -4.37 22.22 6.20
CA MET A 231 -5.09 22.81 7.33
C MET A 231 -4.13 23.45 8.34
N ALA A 232 -3.07 22.74 8.74
CA ALA A 232 -2.04 23.28 9.64
C ALA A 232 -1.34 24.51 9.03
N MET A 233 -1.06 24.47 7.72
CA MET A 233 -0.50 25.60 6.98
C MET A 233 -1.44 26.82 6.99
N CYS A 234 -2.75 26.63 6.78
CA CYS A 234 -3.73 27.72 6.88
C CYS A 234 -3.75 28.35 8.27
N ASN A 235 -3.74 27.52 9.32
CA ASN A 235 -3.68 28.00 10.71
C ASN A 235 -2.41 28.84 10.97
N ASN A 236 -1.26 28.36 10.49
CA ASN A 236 0.03 29.04 10.64
C ASN A 236 0.10 30.36 9.87
N ILE A 237 -0.45 30.44 8.65
CA ILE A 237 -0.57 31.69 7.89
C ILE A 237 -1.39 32.73 8.67
N GLN A 238 -2.44 32.29 9.36
CA GLN A 238 -3.25 33.14 10.24
C GLN A 238 -2.64 33.39 11.62
N LYS A 239 -1.43 32.87 11.87
CA LYS A 239 -0.69 32.98 13.15
C LYS A 239 -1.51 32.47 14.35
N GLY A 240 -2.36 31.47 14.14
CA GLY A 240 -3.22 30.91 15.19
C GLY A 240 -4.35 31.82 15.68
N LYS A 241 -4.59 32.97 15.04
CA LYS A 241 -5.62 33.94 15.45
C LYS A 241 -7.05 33.51 15.13
N LYS A 242 -7.19 32.65 14.11
CA LYS A 242 -8.45 32.10 13.63
C LYS A 242 -8.47 30.61 13.93
N LYS A 243 -9.48 30.14 14.65
CA LYS A 243 -9.51 28.78 15.23
C LYS A 243 -10.44 27.82 14.51
N THR A 244 -11.16 28.27 13.49
CA THR A 244 -12.08 27.41 12.74
C THR A 244 -11.52 27.03 11.37
N PHE A 245 -11.48 25.73 11.05
CA PHE A 245 -11.20 25.24 9.70
C PHE A 245 -12.44 24.54 9.14
N VAL A 246 -12.88 24.96 7.96
CA VAL A 246 -14.10 24.42 7.34
C VAL A 246 -13.73 23.34 6.34
N ILE A 247 -14.48 22.24 6.33
CA ILE A 247 -14.33 21.18 5.33
C ILE A 247 -15.65 21.00 4.60
N ALA A 248 -15.64 21.13 3.29
CA ALA A 248 -16.83 20.91 2.48
C ALA A 248 -17.28 19.45 2.58
N SER A 249 -18.60 19.26 2.63
CA SER A 249 -19.22 17.94 2.76
C SER A 249 -19.02 17.04 1.54
N ASN A 250 -18.52 17.59 0.43
CA ASN A 250 -18.16 16.86 -0.78
C ASN A 250 -16.74 16.28 -0.77
N CYS A 251 -15.95 16.51 0.29
CA CYS A 251 -14.68 15.82 0.46
C CYS A 251 -14.85 14.33 0.77
N HIS A 252 -13.81 13.55 0.49
CA HIS A 252 -13.82 12.14 0.85
C HIS A 252 -13.96 11.95 2.37
N PRO A 253 -14.75 10.97 2.84
CA PRO A 253 -15.04 10.81 4.27
C PRO A 253 -13.78 10.48 5.08
N GLN A 254 -12.82 9.74 4.52
CA GLN A 254 -11.55 9.48 5.20
C GLN A 254 -10.70 10.75 5.33
N THR A 255 -10.72 11.65 4.33
CA THR A 255 -10.03 12.94 4.37
C THR A 255 -10.61 13.82 5.49
N ILE A 256 -11.94 13.86 5.62
CA ILE A 256 -12.63 14.55 6.71
C ILE A 256 -12.23 13.98 8.09
N ASP A 257 -12.23 12.66 8.22
CA ASP A 257 -11.93 11.99 9.50
C ASP A 257 -10.46 12.18 9.92
N VAL A 258 -9.51 12.15 8.98
CA VAL A 258 -8.10 12.46 9.25
C VAL A 258 -7.92 13.91 9.68
N CYS A 259 -8.53 14.87 8.98
CA CYS A 259 -8.46 16.28 9.36
C CYS A 259 -9.04 16.52 10.77
N LYS A 260 -10.19 15.91 11.09
CA LYS A 260 -10.78 15.97 12.44
C LYS A 260 -9.83 15.43 13.51
N THR A 261 -9.23 14.28 13.26
CA THR A 261 -8.28 13.67 14.20
C THR A 261 -7.05 14.55 14.42
N ARG A 262 -6.56 15.20 13.37
CA ARG A 262 -5.37 16.07 13.44
C ARG A 262 -5.66 17.44 14.06
N ALA A 263 -6.89 17.93 13.95
CA ALA A 263 -7.29 19.25 14.43
C ALA A 263 -7.09 19.44 15.94
N ASP A 264 -7.30 18.39 16.73
CA ASP A 264 -7.11 18.39 18.19
C ASP A 264 -5.68 18.76 18.57
N GLY A 265 -4.68 18.36 17.77
CA GLY A 265 -3.27 18.71 18.01
C GLY A 265 -2.91 20.17 17.71
N PHE A 266 -3.81 20.93 17.08
CA PHE A 266 -3.61 22.33 16.68
C PHE A 266 -4.59 23.31 17.35
N ASP A 267 -5.40 22.83 18.30
CA ASP A 267 -6.51 23.58 18.90
C ASP A 267 -7.45 24.19 17.84
N LEU A 268 -7.74 23.43 16.78
CA LEU A 268 -8.62 23.85 15.69
C LEU A 268 -10.02 23.24 15.84
N LYS A 269 -11.05 24.05 15.62
CA LYS A 269 -12.43 23.61 15.46
C LYS A 269 -12.70 23.25 14.01
N ILE A 270 -13.06 21.98 13.75
CA ILE A 270 -13.52 21.56 12.42
C ILE A 270 -15.01 21.75 12.28
N VAL A 271 -15.42 22.43 11.20
CA VAL A 271 -16.81 22.54 10.79
C VAL A 271 -16.98 21.86 9.43
N THR A 272 -17.87 20.87 9.35
CA THR A 272 -18.24 20.26 8.07
C THR A 272 -19.54 20.89 7.57
N ALA A 273 -19.56 21.44 6.35
CA ALA A 273 -20.72 22.15 5.80
C ALA A 273 -20.90 21.90 4.30
N ASP A 274 -22.11 22.09 3.77
CA ASP A 274 -22.33 22.22 2.32
C ASP A 274 -21.69 23.52 1.83
N LEU A 275 -21.18 23.54 0.59
CA LEU A 275 -20.53 24.71 0.00
C LEU A 275 -21.39 25.98 0.07
N LYS A 276 -22.71 25.85 -0.03
CA LYS A 276 -23.65 26.98 0.02
C LYS A 276 -23.85 27.53 1.43
N ASP A 277 -23.60 26.72 2.45
CA ASP A 277 -23.84 27.04 3.86
C ASP A 277 -22.54 27.49 4.56
N ILE A 278 -21.44 27.62 3.82
CA ILE A 278 -20.16 28.08 4.38
C ILE A 278 -20.26 29.59 4.64
N ASP A 279 -20.33 29.95 5.92
CA ASP A 279 -20.39 31.32 6.39
C ASP A 279 -19.03 31.81 6.94
N TYR A 280 -18.57 32.94 6.42
CA TYR A 280 -17.33 33.60 6.83
C TYR A 280 -17.56 34.78 7.79
N SER A 281 -18.83 35.12 8.10
CA SER A 281 -19.22 36.31 8.88
C SER A 281 -18.60 36.39 10.27
N SER A 282 -18.31 35.23 10.89
CA SER A 282 -17.67 35.15 12.20
C SER A 282 -16.24 35.71 12.25
N GLY A 283 -15.57 35.82 11.10
CA GLY A 283 -14.16 36.22 11.00
C GLY A 283 -13.15 35.19 11.54
N ASP A 284 -13.61 34.06 12.09
CA ASP A 284 -12.77 33.04 12.77
C ASP A 284 -12.30 31.89 11.86
N VAL A 285 -12.65 31.92 10.58
CA VAL A 285 -12.28 30.85 9.63
C VAL A 285 -10.85 31.04 9.12
N CYS A 286 -9.95 30.10 9.43
CA CYS A 286 -8.54 30.15 9.02
C CYS A 286 -8.31 29.60 7.60
N GLY A 287 -9.11 28.61 7.20
CA GLY A 287 -9.06 28.00 5.88
C GLY A 287 -10.28 27.15 5.59
N VAL A 288 -10.44 26.79 4.33
CA VAL A 288 -11.49 25.90 3.86
C VAL A 288 -10.93 24.84 2.92
N LEU A 289 -11.29 23.58 3.15
CA LEU A 289 -10.99 22.45 2.27
C LEU A 289 -12.20 22.13 1.40
N VAL A 290 -11.99 22.03 0.09
CA VAL A 290 -12.98 21.57 -0.89
C VAL A 290 -12.41 20.42 -1.73
N GLN A 291 -13.27 19.67 -2.40
CA GLN A 291 -12.88 18.59 -3.32
C GLN A 291 -13.28 18.91 -4.77
N TYR A 292 -12.41 18.58 -5.72
CA TYR A 292 -12.67 18.73 -7.15
C TYR A 292 -12.07 17.57 -7.97
N PRO A 293 -12.86 16.77 -8.69
CA PRO A 293 -14.31 16.61 -8.57
C PRO A 293 -14.71 16.20 -7.16
N GLY A 294 -15.95 16.49 -6.76
CA GLY A 294 -16.45 16.08 -5.45
C GLY A 294 -16.56 14.56 -5.29
N THR A 295 -16.74 14.10 -4.05
CA THR A 295 -16.74 12.67 -3.72
C THR A 295 -17.87 11.88 -4.38
N GLU A 296 -18.92 12.53 -4.89
CA GLU A 296 -20.00 11.90 -5.67
C GLU A 296 -19.79 12.05 -7.18
N GLY A 297 -18.66 12.64 -7.61
CA GLY A 297 -18.23 12.82 -8.99
C GLY A 297 -18.68 14.12 -9.63
N GLU A 298 -19.21 15.06 -8.86
CA GLU A 298 -19.66 16.36 -9.37
C GLU A 298 -18.49 17.30 -9.70
N VAL A 299 -18.63 18.02 -10.81
CA VAL A 299 -17.69 19.06 -11.25
C VAL A 299 -18.37 20.41 -11.03
N LEU A 300 -17.80 21.25 -10.19
CA LEU A 300 -18.37 22.52 -9.78
C LEU A 300 -17.42 23.66 -10.16
N ASP A 301 -17.97 24.83 -10.49
CA ASP A 301 -17.20 26.05 -10.66
C ASP A 301 -16.97 26.70 -9.28
N TYR A 302 -15.71 26.76 -8.86
CA TYR A 302 -15.29 27.34 -7.59
C TYR A 302 -14.82 28.80 -7.70
N ALA A 303 -14.87 29.44 -8.88
CA ALA A 303 -14.29 30.77 -9.08
C ALA A 303 -14.86 31.82 -8.10
N GLU A 304 -16.19 31.93 -8.01
CA GLU A 304 -16.83 32.89 -7.10
C GLU A 304 -16.69 32.49 -5.62
N PHE A 305 -16.68 31.17 -5.34
CA PHE A 305 -16.44 30.64 -4.00
C PHE A 305 -15.05 31.04 -3.48
N VAL A 306 -14.01 30.82 -4.29
CA VAL A 306 -12.62 31.18 -3.96
C VAL A 306 -12.46 32.68 -3.80
N LYS A 307 -13.04 33.47 -4.70
CA LYS A 307 -13.03 34.94 -4.61
C LYS A 307 -13.68 35.43 -3.31
N THR A 308 -14.81 34.86 -2.92
CA THR A 308 -15.51 35.20 -1.67
C THR A 308 -14.70 34.81 -0.42
N ALA A 309 -14.11 33.62 -0.40
CA ALA A 309 -13.25 33.18 0.69
C ALA A 309 -12.02 34.11 0.86
N HIS A 310 -11.37 34.45 -0.25
CA HIS A 310 -10.22 35.35 -0.26
C HIS A 310 -10.58 36.77 0.19
N ALA A 311 -11.74 37.30 -0.19
CA ALA A 311 -12.22 38.60 0.28
C ALA A 311 -12.39 38.67 1.81
N ASN A 312 -12.63 37.52 2.46
CA ASN A 312 -12.70 37.38 3.92
C ASN A 312 -11.36 36.97 4.57
N GLY A 313 -10.26 36.99 3.80
CA GLY A 313 -8.94 36.61 4.27
C GLY A 313 -8.81 35.12 4.63
N VAL A 314 -9.66 34.26 4.07
CA VAL A 314 -9.62 32.79 4.24
C VAL A 314 -8.79 32.18 3.12
N LYS A 315 -8.03 31.12 3.40
CA LYS A 315 -7.31 30.36 2.37
C LYS A 315 -8.13 29.16 1.91
N VAL A 316 -8.12 28.89 0.61
CA VAL A 316 -8.80 27.72 0.03
C VAL A 316 -7.78 26.65 -0.27
N VAL A 317 -8.07 25.43 0.16
CA VAL A 317 -7.35 24.20 -0.14
C VAL A 317 -8.27 23.33 -0.99
N MET A 318 -7.76 22.80 -2.09
CA MET A 318 -8.51 21.92 -2.98
C MET A 318 -7.84 20.55 -3.05
N ALA A 319 -8.53 19.51 -2.59
CA ALA A 319 -8.16 18.13 -2.86
C ALA A 319 -8.66 17.76 -4.27
N THR A 320 -7.75 17.32 -5.14
CA THR A 320 -8.04 17.16 -6.58
C THR A 320 -7.41 15.92 -7.19
N ASP A 321 -7.97 15.48 -8.33
CA ASP A 321 -7.42 14.48 -9.25
C ASP A 321 -7.21 15.11 -10.63
#